data_AF-A0A7Y0EQP4-F1
#
_entry.id   AF-A0A7Y0EQP4-F1
#
_cell.length_a   1.000
_cell.length_b   1.000
_cell.length_c   1.000
_cell.angle_alpha   90.00
_cell.angle_beta   90.00
_cell.angle_gamma   90.00
#
_symmetry.space_group_name_H-M   'P 1'
#
loop_
_entity.id
_entity.type
_entity.pdbx_description
1 polymer ?
#
loop_
_entity_poly.entity_id
_entity_poly.type
_entity_poly.pdbx_seq_one_letter_code
_entity_poly.pdbx_strand_id
1 'polypeptide(L)'
;MKRVLRLVWFERSYTLKTSRALVVLLAIVVGTCYCLQGFVVGAVQAHASNVEKHSNVSVIELNTMRPDARVLNKKSLSEISNLEHVVSVSPWMQHDLDLADEGDWPDPTVGPGSLWATTYFEPRLPKMIKGDRPSTLQDNEILLPHSVPGGDLSQLYGKTVTFGYTHIDGQYQGSYRTIPLKVVGIYDNSVPDRDGENPSYVSENTMNTLFDEKTPESYTFAYVKVDSGKHASAVQKELASKGFGVTGAAGQQDTMGILATLMNIGRFVFPVVLICSLVFGAFLSVIWMKQRKRSLALLRCLGYTAGQLSALALVQVIQMVIASGIAGIIVGVCVNLLLTNFINTNDLLNLVSLDAMVFDPLLALEMLGITGVGTILGALPLSMTIARTQPDELLRK
;
A
#
# COMPACT_ATOMS: atom_id res chain seq x y z
N MET A 1 -29.60 37.69 -16.65
CA MET A 1 -28.27 37.18 -16.27
C MET A 1 -27.22 38.28 -16.02
N LYS A 2 -26.87 39.13 -17.01
CA LYS A 2 -25.75 40.11 -16.89
C LYS A 2 -25.88 41.09 -15.71
N ARG A 3 -27.09 41.56 -15.37
CA ARG A 3 -27.33 42.44 -14.21
C ARG A 3 -27.09 41.74 -12.87
N VAL A 4 -27.50 40.47 -12.76
CA VAL A 4 -27.31 39.63 -11.56
C VAL A 4 -25.82 39.37 -11.32
N LEU A 5 -25.09 38.96 -12.36
CA LEU A 5 -23.65 38.69 -12.27
C LEU A 5 -22.83 39.92 -11.85
N ARG A 6 -23.17 41.12 -12.36
CA ARG A 6 -22.51 42.38 -11.95
C ARG A 6 -22.73 42.69 -10.47
N LEU A 7 -23.95 42.50 -9.98
CA LEU A 7 -24.29 42.72 -8.56
C LEU A 7 -23.54 41.74 -7.65
N VAL A 8 -23.50 40.45 -8.02
CA VAL A 8 -22.75 39.45 -7.24
C VAL A 8 -21.27 39.78 -7.18
N TRP A 9 -20.67 40.22 -8.30
CA TRP A 9 -19.25 40.55 -8.33
C TRP A 9 -18.90 41.71 -7.39
N PHE A 10 -19.75 42.75 -7.34
CA PHE A 10 -19.56 43.89 -6.44
C PHE A 10 -19.73 43.50 -4.96
N GLU A 11 -20.68 42.62 -4.65
CA GLU A 11 -20.97 42.21 -3.28
C GLU A 11 -20.05 41.09 -2.75
N ARG A 12 -19.23 40.46 -3.62
CA ARG A 12 -18.42 39.27 -3.28
C ARG A 12 -17.61 39.44 -2.00
N SER A 13 -16.90 40.56 -1.87
CA SER A 13 -16.03 40.83 -0.72
C SER A 13 -16.81 41.03 0.59
N TYR A 14 -18.01 41.62 0.51
CA TYR A 14 -18.88 41.78 1.66
C TYR A 14 -19.45 40.43 2.08
N THR A 15 -20.01 39.68 1.14
CA THR A 15 -20.56 38.33 1.34
C THR A 15 -19.54 37.37 1.96
N LEU A 16 -18.31 37.36 1.47
CA LEU A 16 -17.22 36.56 2.05
C LEU A 16 -16.85 37.01 3.46
N LYS A 17 -16.94 38.31 3.79
CA LYS A 17 -16.67 38.85 5.13
C LYS A 17 -17.73 38.48 6.16
N THR A 18 -19.00 38.48 5.78
CA THR A 18 -20.11 38.17 6.69
C THR A 18 -20.28 36.67 6.93
N SER A 19 -19.84 35.85 5.97
CA SER A 19 -19.96 34.38 6.03
C SER A 19 -18.61 33.66 6.26
N ARG A 20 -17.57 34.36 6.73
CA ARG A 20 -16.21 33.83 6.93
C ARG A 20 -16.18 32.52 7.73
N ALA A 21 -16.85 32.51 8.88
CA ALA A 21 -16.84 31.35 9.78
C ALA A 21 -17.39 30.09 9.09
N LEU A 22 -18.44 30.23 8.29
CA LEU A 22 -19.03 29.14 7.52
C LEU A 22 -18.07 28.67 6.41
N VAL A 23 -17.51 29.61 5.65
CA VAL A 23 -16.54 29.30 4.59
C VAL A 23 -15.34 28.52 5.15
N VAL A 24 -14.82 28.94 6.31
CA VAL A 24 -13.73 28.26 7.03
C VAL A 24 -14.15 26.88 7.51
N LEU A 25 -15.35 26.74 8.10
CA LEU A 25 -15.84 25.45 8.59
C LEU A 25 -15.99 24.44 7.44
N LEU A 26 -16.54 24.85 6.30
CA LEU A 26 -16.61 23.99 5.11
C LEU A 26 -15.21 23.66 4.58
N ALA A 27 -14.29 24.62 4.56
CA ALA A 27 -12.91 24.38 4.14
C ALA A 27 -12.21 23.34 5.04
N ILE A 28 -12.43 23.39 6.35
CA ILE A 28 -11.91 22.38 7.30
C ILE A 28 -12.47 21.01 6.97
N VAL A 29 -13.79 20.88 6.77
CA VAL A 29 -14.41 19.58 6.42
C VAL A 29 -13.83 19.02 5.13
N VAL A 30 -13.75 19.84 4.07
CA VAL A 30 -13.16 19.43 2.78
C VAL A 30 -11.70 19.05 2.96
N GLY A 31 -10.92 19.85 3.71
CA GLY A 31 -9.50 19.59 3.93
C GLY A 31 -9.23 18.32 4.73
N THR A 32 -9.99 18.06 5.80
CA THR A 32 -9.88 16.82 6.58
C THR A 32 -10.22 15.61 5.74
N CYS A 33 -11.29 15.68 4.94
CA CYS A 33 -11.69 14.57 4.07
C CYS A 33 -10.68 14.34 2.94
N TYR A 34 -10.14 15.40 2.34
CA TYR A 34 -9.09 15.30 1.33
C TYR A 34 -7.81 14.70 1.91
N CYS A 35 -7.42 15.13 3.11
CA CYS A 35 -6.26 14.56 3.82
C CYS A 35 -6.46 13.07 4.12
N LEU A 36 -7.64 12.67 4.63
CA LEU A 36 -7.93 11.26 4.93
C LEU A 36 -7.91 10.40 3.67
N GLN A 37 -8.47 10.91 2.57
CA GLN A 37 -8.47 10.21 1.30
C GLN A 37 -7.08 10.15 0.67
N GLY A 38 -6.29 11.24 0.78
CA GLY A 38 -4.89 11.27 0.37
C GLY A 38 -4.02 10.28 1.16
N PHE A 39 -4.32 10.08 2.44
CA PHE A 39 -3.70 9.04 3.25
C PHE A 39 -4.08 7.63 2.78
N VAL A 40 -5.36 7.37 2.47
CA VAL A 40 -5.80 6.08 1.93
C VAL A 40 -5.13 5.78 0.60
N VAL A 41 -5.11 6.74 -0.33
CA VAL A 41 -4.45 6.58 -1.64
C VAL A 41 -2.94 6.39 -1.46
N GLY A 42 -2.29 7.21 -0.63
CA GLY A 42 -0.87 7.09 -0.34
C GLY A 42 -0.51 5.75 0.30
N ALA A 43 -1.34 5.24 1.22
CA ALA A 43 -1.14 3.91 1.82
C ALA A 43 -1.35 2.78 0.81
N VAL A 44 -2.39 2.86 -0.03
CA VAL A 44 -2.65 1.89 -1.11
C VAL A 44 -1.51 1.90 -2.14
N GLN A 45 -0.98 3.08 -2.49
CA GLN A 45 0.09 3.23 -3.47
C GLN A 45 1.47 2.86 -2.90
N ALA A 46 1.74 3.20 -1.64
CA ALA A 46 2.91 2.71 -0.91
C ALA A 46 2.87 1.18 -0.82
N HIS A 47 1.70 0.61 -0.55
CA HIS A 47 1.52 -0.84 -0.56
C HIS A 47 1.72 -1.40 -1.97
N ALA A 48 1.05 -0.87 -3.00
CA ALA A 48 1.17 -1.32 -4.38
C ALA A 48 2.61 -1.23 -4.91
N SER A 49 3.33 -0.15 -4.57
CA SER A 49 4.73 0.03 -4.95
C SER A 49 5.69 -0.83 -4.13
N ASN A 50 5.42 -1.11 -2.85
CA ASN A 50 6.16 -2.13 -2.10
C ASN A 50 5.90 -3.52 -2.66
N VAL A 51 4.67 -3.79 -3.10
CA VAL A 51 4.21 -5.03 -3.74
C VAL A 51 4.81 -5.20 -5.14
N GLU A 52 5.07 -4.11 -5.85
CA GLU A 52 5.71 -4.10 -7.18
C GLU A 52 7.26 -4.09 -7.08
N LYS A 53 7.83 -3.46 -6.04
CA LYS A 53 9.28 -3.45 -5.77
C LYS A 53 9.78 -4.69 -5.01
N HIS A 54 8.91 -5.36 -4.27
CA HIS A 54 9.20 -6.64 -3.61
C HIS A 54 8.36 -7.73 -4.28
N SER A 55 8.98 -8.45 -5.21
CA SER A 55 8.49 -9.47 -6.15
C SER A 55 7.65 -10.64 -5.58
N ASN A 56 6.83 -10.49 -4.54
CA ASN A 56 6.07 -11.57 -3.91
C ASN A 56 4.63 -11.76 -4.44
N VAL A 57 4.10 -10.87 -5.30
CA VAL A 57 2.72 -11.03 -5.85
C VAL A 57 2.64 -12.11 -6.90
N SER A 58 3.74 -12.34 -7.60
CA SER A 58 3.85 -13.38 -8.61
C SER A 58 4.36 -14.70 -8.03
N VAL A 59 4.40 -14.89 -6.71
CA VAL A 59 4.92 -16.12 -6.12
C VAL A 59 3.80 -16.87 -5.40
N ILE A 60 3.65 -18.14 -5.76
CA ILE A 60 2.73 -19.08 -5.12
C ILE A 60 3.58 -20.09 -4.35
N GLU A 61 3.26 -20.30 -3.09
CA GLU A 61 3.90 -21.32 -2.26
C GLU A 61 3.07 -22.61 -2.31
N LEU A 62 3.75 -23.71 -2.60
CA LEU A 62 3.21 -25.05 -2.47
C LEU A 62 3.80 -25.69 -1.22
N ASN A 63 2.96 -26.32 -0.43
CA ASN A 63 3.38 -27.11 0.74
C ASN A 63 2.72 -28.48 0.72
N THR A 64 3.36 -29.44 1.40
CA THR A 64 2.83 -30.79 1.64
C THR A 64 2.25 -30.96 3.04
N MET A 65 1.94 -29.87 3.75
CA MET A 65 1.49 -29.92 5.16
C MET A 65 0.05 -30.43 5.29
N ARG A 66 -0.75 -30.33 4.24
CA ARG A 66 -2.08 -30.94 4.19
C ARG A 66 -1.96 -32.46 3.97
N PRO A 67 -2.62 -33.31 4.76
CA PRO A 67 -2.53 -34.77 4.63
C PRO A 67 -2.96 -35.30 3.26
N ASP A 68 -3.82 -34.57 2.55
CA ASP A 68 -4.35 -34.87 1.21
C ASP A 68 -3.62 -34.13 0.09
N ALA A 69 -2.62 -33.30 0.40
CA ALA A 69 -1.85 -32.60 -0.62
C ALA A 69 -1.01 -33.56 -1.45
N ARG A 70 -1.05 -33.38 -2.77
CA ARG A 70 -0.20 -34.10 -3.71
C ARG A 70 1.28 -33.88 -3.39
N VAL A 71 2.04 -34.97 -3.39
CA VAL A 71 3.49 -34.95 -3.14
C VAL A 71 4.20 -34.07 -4.16
N LEU A 72 5.12 -33.22 -3.68
CA LEU A 72 6.02 -32.44 -4.53
C LEU A 72 7.27 -33.28 -4.84
N ASN A 73 7.41 -33.72 -6.08
CA ASN A 73 8.58 -34.44 -6.58
C ASN A 73 8.97 -33.93 -7.97
N LYS A 74 10.08 -34.41 -8.53
CA LYS A 74 10.58 -33.96 -9.84
C LYS A 74 9.52 -34.01 -10.94
N LYS A 75 8.66 -35.04 -10.95
CA LYS A 75 7.57 -35.17 -11.91
C LYS A 75 6.50 -34.10 -11.71
N SER A 76 6.03 -33.89 -10.49
CA SER A 76 5.00 -32.88 -10.21
C SER A 76 5.49 -31.46 -10.43
N LEU A 77 6.75 -31.16 -10.08
CA LEU A 77 7.35 -29.84 -10.34
C LEU A 77 7.47 -29.57 -11.85
N SER A 78 7.83 -30.58 -12.64
CA SER A 78 7.83 -30.47 -14.10
C SER A 78 6.42 -30.25 -14.66
N GLU A 79 5.40 -30.95 -14.13
CA GLU A 79 4.00 -30.69 -14.50
C GLU A 79 3.58 -29.24 -14.20
N ILE A 80 3.99 -28.68 -13.05
CA ILE A 80 3.70 -27.29 -12.66
C ILE A 80 4.42 -26.30 -13.58
N SER A 81 5.67 -26.57 -13.93
CA SER A 81 6.47 -25.71 -14.82
C SER A 81 5.89 -25.57 -16.23
N ASN A 82 5.07 -26.53 -16.66
CA ASN A 82 4.41 -26.54 -17.96
C ASN A 82 3.03 -25.86 -17.96
N LEU A 83 2.58 -25.31 -16.83
CA LEU A 83 1.32 -24.59 -16.77
C LEU A 83 1.43 -23.22 -17.43
N GLU A 84 0.31 -22.75 -18.00
CA GLU A 84 0.24 -21.41 -18.58
C GLU A 84 0.51 -20.35 -17.49
N HIS A 85 1.23 -19.28 -17.85
CA HIS A 85 1.63 -18.19 -16.96
C HIS A 85 2.66 -18.55 -15.86
N VAL A 86 3.12 -19.80 -15.76
CA VAL A 86 4.24 -20.17 -14.87
C VAL A 86 5.57 -19.86 -15.56
N VAL A 87 6.41 -19.07 -14.89
CA VAL A 87 7.75 -18.67 -15.37
C VAL A 87 8.81 -19.62 -14.85
N SER A 88 8.75 -19.95 -13.56
CA SER A 88 9.72 -20.85 -12.94
C SER A 88 9.13 -21.56 -11.72
N VAL A 89 9.66 -22.74 -11.42
CA VAL A 89 9.33 -23.50 -10.22
C VAL A 89 10.64 -23.81 -9.52
N SER A 90 10.77 -23.36 -8.28
CA SER A 90 11.99 -23.53 -7.48
C SER A 90 11.65 -24.37 -6.24
N PRO A 91 12.17 -25.61 -6.14
CA PRO A 91 12.00 -26.40 -4.92
C PRO A 91 12.76 -25.76 -3.76
N TRP A 92 12.17 -25.82 -2.57
CA TRP A 92 12.88 -25.49 -1.35
C TRP A 92 13.64 -26.72 -0.86
N MET A 93 14.94 -26.55 -0.67
CA MET A 93 15.83 -27.58 -0.13
C MET A 93 16.75 -26.93 0.90
N GLN A 94 17.13 -27.70 1.91
CA GLN A 94 18.05 -27.27 2.93
C GLN A 94 19.02 -28.39 3.28
N HIS A 95 20.27 -28.04 3.52
CA HIS A 95 21.34 -28.95 3.94
C HIS A 95 22.13 -28.29 5.07
N ASP A 96 22.70 -29.09 5.98
CA ASP A 96 23.60 -28.55 7.00
C ASP A 96 24.84 -27.92 6.35
N LEU A 97 25.28 -26.81 6.92
CA LEU A 97 26.48 -26.11 6.52
C LEU A 97 27.17 -25.52 7.76
N ASP A 98 28.48 -25.45 7.79
CA ASP A 98 29.23 -24.78 8.86
C ASP A 98 30.47 -24.09 8.32
N LEU A 99 31.00 -23.14 9.10
CA LEU A 99 32.32 -22.56 8.82
C LEU A 99 33.40 -23.55 9.28
N ALA A 100 34.05 -24.19 8.31
CA ALA A 100 34.98 -25.30 8.56
C ALA A 100 36.28 -24.86 9.25
N ASP A 101 36.72 -23.62 9.03
CA ASP A 101 37.93 -23.04 9.63
C ASP A 101 37.54 -22.09 10.78
N GLU A 102 38.06 -22.38 11.99
CA GLU A 102 37.90 -21.54 13.18
C GLU A 102 38.48 -20.12 12.97
N GLY A 103 39.45 -19.95 12.06
CA GLY A 103 40.01 -18.64 11.72
C GLY A 103 39.04 -17.71 11.00
N ASP A 104 37.98 -18.24 10.41
CA ASP A 104 36.92 -17.47 9.76
C ASP A 104 35.76 -17.12 10.71
N TRP A 105 35.79 -17.60 11.95
CA TRP A 105 34.76 -17.33 12.94
C TRP A 105 34.78 -15.85 13.37
N PRO A 106 33.61 -15.25 13.64
CA PRO A 106 33.54 -13.87 14.13
C PRO A 106 34.13 -13.71 15.54
N ASP A 107 33.96 -14.73 16.39
CA ASP A 107 34.60 -14.84 17.71
C ASP A 107 35.40 -16.16 17.76
N PRO A 108 36.70 -16.12 18.06
CA PRO A 108 37.55 -17.32 18.16
C PRO A 108 37.13 -18.32 19.26
N THR A 109 36.28 -17.90 20.19
CA THR A 109 35.87 -18.68 21.37
C THR A 109 34.40 -19.13 21.31
N VAL A 110 33.62 -18.57 20.37
CA VAL A 110 32.20 -18.87 20.21
C VAL A 110 31.93 -19.25 18.76
N GLY A 111 31.62 -20.52 18.54
CA GLY A 111 31.28 -21.02 17.22
C GLY A 111 30.07 -20.29 16.62
N PRO A 112 30.04 -20.04 15.30
CA PRO A 112 28.98 -19.31 14.59
C PRO A 112 27.64 -20.06 14.54
N GLY A 113 27.54 -21.23 15.19
CA GLY A 113 26.41 -22.14 15.08
C GLY A 113 26.36 -22.82 13.71
N SER A 114 25.31 -23.61 13.49
CA SER A 114 25.03 -24.16 12.17
C SER A 114 24.55 -23.05 11.24
N LEU A 115 25.18 -23.00 10.08
CA LEU A 115 24.60 -22.37 8.91
C LEU A 115 23.72 -23.41 8.22
N TRP A 116 22.77 -22.96 7.42
CA TRP A 116 21.95 -23.88 6.65
C TRP A 116 21.99 -23.50 5.20
N ALA A 117 22.63 -24.32 4.37
CA ALA A 117 22.58 -24.11 2.93
C ALA A 117 21.11 -24.20 2.49
N THR A 118 20.58 -23.13 1.91
CA THR A 118 19.17 -23.04 1.46
C THR A 118 19.14 -22.69 -0.02
N THR A 119 18.23 -23.29 -0.79
CA THR A 119 18.10 -22.95 -2.21
C THR A 119 17.73 -21.49 -2.40
N TYR A 120 18.51 -20.82 -3.24
CA TYR A 120 18.32 -19.43 -3.59
C TYR A 120 17.00 -19.20 -4.33
N PHE A 121 16.21 -18.24 -3.85
CA PHE A 121 14.99 -17.80 -4.53
C PHE A 121 14.88 -16.27 -4.46
N GLU A 122 15.22 -15.60 -5.56
CA GLU A 122 15.33 -14.15 -5.66
C GLU A 122 14.16 -13.39 -5.01
N PRO A 123 12.88 -13.72 -5.29
CA PRO A 123 11.76 -12.94 -4.75
C PRO A 123 11.69 -12.88 -3.22
N ARG A 124 12.24 -13.89 -2.54
CA ARG A 124 12.23 -13.99 -1.07
C ARG A 124 13.52 -13.51 -0.40
N LEU A 125 14.49 -13.01 -1.15
CA LEU A 125 15.72 -12.53 -0.54
C LEU A 125 15.45 -11.39 0.45
N PRO A 126 16.00 -11.49 1.67
CA PRO A 126 16.02 -10.39 2.61
C PRO A 126 16.80 -9.17 2.09
N LYS A 127 16.73 -8.08 2.85
CA LYS A 127 17.46 -6.86 2.52
C LYS A 127 18.97 -7.12 2.59
N MET A 128 19.70 -6.74 1.54
CA MET A 128 21.16 -6.84 1.54
C MET A 128 21.79 -5.73 2.41
N ILE A 129 22.79 -6.09 3.21
CA ILE A 129 23.66 -5.17 3.96
C ILE A 129 24.95 -4.90 3.18
N LYS A 130 25.55 -5.95 2.59
CA LYS A 130 26.71 -5.83 1.70
C LYS A 130 26.49 -6.62 0.42
N GLY A 131 27.01 -6.08 -0.69
CA GLY A 131 26.84 -6.63 -2.03
C GLY A 131 25.52 -6.20 -2.66
N ASP A 132 25.49 -6.25 -3.99
CA ASP A 132 24.26 -6.04 -4.74
C ASP A 132 23.35 -7.27 -4.59
N ARG A 133 22.03 -7.06 -4.65
CA ARG A 133 21.07 -8.16 -4.71
C ARG A 133 21.24 -8.88 -6.05
N PRO A 134 21.76 -10.12 -6.08
CA PRO A 134 21.94 -10.81 -7.34
C PRO A 134 20.57 -11.13 -7.93
N SER A 135 20.47 -11.23 -9.26
CA SER A 135 19.29 -11.82 -9.90
C SER A 135 19.32 -13.35 -9.84
N THR A 136 20.53 -13.92 -9.88
CA THR A 136 20.82 -15.35 -9.86
C THR A 136 22.14 -15.57 -9.14
N LEU A 137 22.27 -16.65 -8.37
CA LEU A 137 23.55 -17.08 -7.79
C LEU A 137 24.26 -18.08 -8.71
N GLN A 138 25.59 -17.97 -8.82
CA GLN A 138 26.43 -18.97 -9.49
C GLN A 138 26.73 -20.18 -8.58
N ASP A 139 27.20 -21.27 -9.18
CA ASP A 139 27.39 -22.59 -8.53
C ASP A 139 28.43 -22.62 -7.38
N ASN A 140 29.25 -21.60 -7.25
CA ASN A 140 30.29 -21.46 -6.22
C ASN A 140 30.11 -20.19 -5.38
N GLU A 141 28.92 -19.60 -5.39
CA GLU A 141 28.60 -18.39 -4.64
C GLU A 141 27.67 -18.71 -3.46
N ILE A 142 27.74 -17.87 -2.43
CA ILE A 142 26.88 -17.97 -1.25
C ILE A 142 26.51 -16.58 -0.73
N LEU A 143 25.28 -16.45 -0.24
CA LEU A 143 24.84 -15.31 0.57
C LEU A 143 24.78 -15.74 2.03
N LEU A 144 25.36 -14.94 2.92
CA LEU A 144 25.40 -15.24 4.34
C LEU A 144 24.51 -14.30 5.15
N PRO A 145 23.94 -14.77 6.27
CA PRO A 145 23.29 -13.91 7.25
C PRO A 145 24.33 -12.95 7.85
N HIS A 146 23.88 -11.77 8.25
CA HIS A 146 24.75 -10.80 8.91
C HIS A 146 25.13 -11.24 10.32
N SER A 147 24.15 -11.54 11.16
CA SER A 147 24.33 -11.84 12.58
C SER A 147 24.27 -13.34 12.83
N VAL A 148 25.25 -13.87 13.55
CA VAL A 148 25.31 -15.25 14.01
C VAL A 148 25.80 -15.29 15.47
N PRO A 149 25.69 -16.40 16.20
CA PRO A 149 26.41 -16.56 17.47
C PRO A 149 27.89 -16.16 17.34
N GLY A 150 28.41 -15.40 18.31
CA GLY A 150 29.80 -14.91 18.26
C GLY A 150 30.02 -13.62 17.46
N GLY A 151 29.04 -13.10 16.71
CA GLY A 151 29.15 -11.76 16.10
C GLY A 151 28.56 -11.65 14.70
N ASP A 152 29.23 -10.92 13.81
CA ASP A 152 28.76 -10.72 12.45
C ASP A 152 29.71 -11.31 11.39
N LEU A 153 29.18 -11.68 10.23
CA LEU A 153 29.95 -12.32 9.14
C LEU A 153 30.43 -11.33 8.06
N SER A 154 30.38 -10.02 8.32
CA SER A 154 30.62 -9.00 7.29
C SER A 154 32.06 -8.96 6.77
N GLN A 155 33.00 -9.53 7.51
CA GLN A 155 34.43 -9.69 7.16
C GLN A 155 34.67 -10.78 6.11
N LEU A 156 33.70 -11.67 5.89
CA LEU A 156 33.80 -12.75 4.91
C LEU A 156 33.38 -12.29 3.50
N TYR A 157 32.69 -11.16 3.40
CA TYR A 157 32.26 -10.59 2.12
C TYR A 157 33.42 -10.47 1.12
N GLY A 158 33.22 -11.04 -0.08
CA GLY A 158 34.18 -11.04 -1.18
C GLY A 158 35.24 -12.15 -1.09
N LYS A 159 35.34 -12.88 0.02
CA LYS A 159 36.31 -13.98 0.20
C LYS A 159 35.71 -15.30 -0.26
N THR A 160 36.60 -16.23 -0.63
CA THR A 160 36.26 -17.65 -0.76
C THR A 160 36.54 -18.32 0.57
N VAL A 161 35.49 -18.87 1.17
CA VAL A 161 35.49 -19.49 2.48
C VAL A 161 35.20 -20.97 2.32
N THR A 162 35.83 -21.80 3.16
CA THR A 162 35.61 -23.25 3.14
C THR A 162 34.48 -23.59 4.10
N PHE A 163 33.42 -24.21 3.59
CA PHE A 163 32.28 -24.62 4.38
C PHE A 163 32.27 -26.13 4.57
N GLY A 164 31.95 -26.56 5.78
CA GLY A 164 31.70 -27.96 6.14
C GLY A 164 30.28 -28.37 5.83
N TYR A 165 30.08 -29.63 5.48
CA TYR A 165 28.75 -30.24 5.35
C TYR A 165 28.83 -31.76 5.55
N THR A 166 27.71 -32.36 5.95
CA THR A 166 27.60 -33.81 6.16
C THR A 166 27.22 -34.54 4.86
N HIS A 167 28.16 -35.26 4.25
CA HIS A 167 27.88 -36.14 3.11
C HIS A 167 27.20 -37.43 3.57
N ILE A 168 26.10 -37.83 2.94
CA ILE A 168 25.31 -39.02 3.32
C ILE A 168 25.83 -40.26 2.58
N ASP A 169 26.62 -41.09 3.28
CA ASP A 169 27.22 -42.32 2.73
C ASP A 169 26.26 -43.54 2.74
N GLY A 170 25.17 -43.48 3.51
CA GLY A 170 24.19 -44.55 3.62
C GLY A 170 23.07 -44.22 4.58
N GLN A 171 22.19 -45.19 4.86
CA GLN A 171 21.15 -44.98 5.88
C GLN A 171 21.80 -44.80 7.25
N TYR A 172 21.73 -43.57 7.77
CA TYR A 172 22.28 -43.14 9.07
C TYR A 172 23.82 -43.11 9.17
N GLN A 173 24.52 -43.08 8.04
CA GLN A 173 25.97 -42.86 8.01
C GLN A 173 26.28 -41.61 7.20
N GLY A 174 27.08 -40.72 7.78
CA GLY A 174 27.58 -39.54 7.08
C GLY A 174 29.04 -39.25 7.39
N SER A 175 29.73 -38.69 6.41
CA SER A 175 31.11 -38.22 6.51
C SER A 175 31.18 -36.71 6.37
N TYR A 176 32.08 -36.08 7.12
CA TYR A 176 32.31 -34.64 6.99
C TYR A 176 33.08 -34.35 5.70
N ARG A 177 32.54 -33.45 4.88
CA ARG A 177 33.20 -32.96 3.66
C ARG A 177 33.18 -31.44 3.67
N THR A 178 34.00 -30.86 2.79
CA THR A 178 34.13 -29.40 2.69
C THR A 178 33.93 -28.93 1.26
N ILE A 179 33.36 -27.74 1.10
CA ILE A 179 33.14 -27.07 -0.19
C ILE A 179 33.60 -25.61 -0.11
N PRO A 180 34.46 -25.13 -1.03
CA PRO A 180 34.84 -23.72 -1.08
C PRO A 180 33.75 -22.90 -1.79
N LEU A 181 33.20 -21.89 -1.12
CA LEU A 181 32.20 -20.98 -1.69
C LEU A 181 32.62 -19.52 -1.51
N LYS A 182 32.37 -18.71 -2.55
CA LYS A 182 32.63 -17.27 -2.55
C LYS A 182 31.45 -16.53 -1.94
N VAL A 183 31.71 -15.76 -0.89
CA VAL A 183 30.68 -14.93 -0.25
C VAL A 183 30.45 -13.68 -1.10
N VAL A 184 29.31 -13.63 -1.78
CA VAL A 184 28.99 -12.53 -2.73
C VAL A 184 28.02 -11.51 -2.17
N GLY A 185 27.43 -11.79 -1.00
CA GLY A 185 26.57 -10.84 -0.31
C GLY A 185 26.32 -11.23 1.14
N ILE A 186 26.02 -10.22 1.95
CA ILE A 186 25.62 -10.36 3.35
C ILE A 186 24.26 -9.72 3.49
N TYR A 187 23.29 -10.44 4.04
CA TYR A 187 21.92 -9.98 4.17
C TYR A 187 21.50 -9.79 5.63
N ASP A 188 20.51 -8.93 5.84
CA ASP A 188 19.94 -8.63 7.16
C ASP A 188 19.01 -9.77 7.62
N ASN A 189 19.42 -10.46 8.69
CA ASN A 189 18.65 -11.53 9.34
C ASN A 189 18.09 -11.12 10.71
N SER A 190 17.95 -9.82 11.00
CA SER A 190 17.35 -9.32 12.25
C SER A 190 15.87 -9.68 12.40
N VAL A 191 15.17 -9.86 11.28
CA VAL A 191 13.80 -10.38 11.23
C VAL A 191 13.87 -11.85 10.85
N PRO A 192 13.39 -12.77 11.71
CA PRO A 192 13.37 -14.20 11.38
C PRO A 192 12.53 -14.45 10.12
N ASP A 193 13.13 -15.05 9.10
CA ASP A 193 12.41 -15.54 7.92
C ASP A 193 11.99 -17.01 8.09
N ARG A 194 11.10 -17.49 7.23
CA ARG A 194 10.55 -18.86 7.28
C ARG A 194 11.54 -19.97 6.93
N ASP A 195 12.73 -19.63 6.46
CA ASP A 195 13.77 -20.59 6.09
C ASP A 195 14.56 -21.13 7.31
N GLY A 196 14.21 -20.69 8.52
CA GLY A 196 14.76 -21.19 9.77
C GLY A 196 15.90 -20.33 10.33
N GLU A 197 16.70 -20.93 11.20
CA GLU A 197 17.86 -20.28 11.81
C GLU A 197 19.01 -20.17 10.79
N ASN A 198 19.65 -19.01 10.69
CA ASN A 198 20.84 -18.75 9.85
C ASN A 198 20.84 -19.38 8.42
N PRO A 199 19.80 -19.18 7.60
CA PRO A 199 19.80 -19.69 6.23
C PRO A 199 20.92 -19.03 5.42
N SER A 200 21.58 -19.79 4.57
CA SER A 200 22.69 -19.33 3.75
C SER A 200 22.39 -19.73 2.31
N TYR A 201 22.09 -18.74 1.47
CA TYR A 201 21.52 -19.00 0.16
C TYR A 201 22.59 -19.42 -0.84
N VAL A 202 22.38 -20.56 -1.49
CA VAL A 202 23.25 -21.13 -2.53
C VAL A 202 22.45 -21.43 -3.80
N SER A 203 23.13 -21.58 -4.94
CA SER A 203 22.45 -21.95 -6.18
C SER A 203 21.81 -23.35 -6.09
N GLU A 204 20.82 -23.63 -6.94
CA GLU A 204 20.22 -24.97 -7.04
C GLU A 204 21.25 -26.03 -7.42
N ASN A 205 22.24 -25.70 -8.26
CA ASN A 205 23.27 -26.66 -8.68
C ASN A 205 24.27 -26.95 -7.54
N THR A 206 24.63 -25.93 -6.76
CA THR A 206 25.41 -26.11 -5.52
C THR A 206 24.65 -27.02 -4.57
N MET A 207 23.36 -26.78 -4.38
CA MET A 207 22.52 -27.62 -3.53
C MET A 207 22.49 -29.06 -4.02
N ASN A 208 22.29 -29.29 -5.32
CA ASN A 208 22.35 -30.64 -5.90
C ASN A 208 23.71 -31.31 -5.64
N THR A 209 24.81 -30.55 -5.68
CA THR A 209 26.16 -31.06 -5.36
C THR A 209 26.27 -31.49 -3.89
N LEU A 210 25.69 -30.72 -2.96
CA LEU A 210 25.65 -31.10 -1.53
C LEU A 210 24.91 -32.43 -1.31
N PHE A 211 23.91 -32.72 -2.15
CA PHE A 211 23.16 -33.99 -2.16
C PHE A 211 23.73 -35.05 -3.13
N ASP A 212 24.97 -34.92 -3.63
CA ASP A 212 25.59 -35.82 -4.63
C ASP A 212 24.76 -36.07 -5.90
N GLU A 213 24.10 -35.03 -6.40
CA GLU A 213 23.16 -35.08 -7.53
C GLU A 213 21.94 -36.00 -7.28
N LYS A 214 21.80 -36.56 -6.07
CA LYS A 214 20.62 -37.32 -5.66
C LYS A 214 19.55 -36.32 -5.25
N THR A 215 18.75 -35.91 -6.23
CA THR A 215 17.57 -35.09 -5.97
C THR A 215 16.65 -35.78 -4.95
N PRO A 216 16.15 -35.07 -3.93
CA PRO A 216 15.19 -35.62 -2.98
C PRO A 216 14.01 -36.29 -3.68
N GLU A 217 13.53 -37.41 -3.12
CA GLU A 217 12.33 -38.09 -3.62
C GLU A 217 11.09 -37.20 -3.50
N SER A 218 11.07 -36.33 -2.48
CA SER A 218 10.03 -35.34 -2.26
C SER A 218 10.58 -34.05 -1.64
N TYR A 219 9.87 -32.95 -1.87
CA TYR A 219 10.16 -31.62 -1.33
C TYR A 219 9.06 -31.20 -0.37
N THR A 220 9.42 -30.52 0.72
CA THR A 220 8.45 -29.99 1.70
C THR A 220 7.71 -28.78 1.15
N PHE A 221 8.43 -27.90 0.43
CA PHE A 221 7.89 -26.70 -0.19
C PHE A 221 8.43 -26.52 -1.60
N ALA A 222 7.68 -25.79 -2.43
CA ALA A 222 8.15 -25.26 -3.69
C ALA A 222 7.55 -23.89 -3.96
N TYR A 223 8.33 -23.00 -4.56
CA TYR A 223 7.89 -21.67 -4.97
C TYR A 223 7.63 -21.67 -6.47
N VAL A 224 6.46 -21.19 -6.86
CA VAL A 224 6.04 -21.06 -8.26
C VAL A 224 5.98 -19.58 -8.59
N LYS A 225 6.86 -19.13 -9.49
CA LYS A 225 6.85 -17.77 -10.03
C LYS A 225 5.92 -17.72 -11.24
N VAL A 226 4.96 -16.81 -11.23
CA VAL A 226 4.08 -16.49 -12.35
C VAL A 226 4.56 -15.26 -13.10
N ASP A 227 4.11 -15.09 -14.34
CA ASP A 227 4.49 -13.96 -15.20
C ASP A 227 3.97 -12.60 -14.69
N SER A 228 2.84 -12.60 -13.96
CA SER A 228 2.15 -11.41 -13.48
C SER A 228 1.29 -11.72 -12.26
N GLY A 229 1.26 -10.78 -11.31
CA GLY A 229 0.37 -10.86 -10.15
C GLY A 229 -1.12 -10.96 -10.52
N LYS A 230 -1.52 -10.56 -11.73
CA LYS A 230 -2.90 -10.73 -12.22
C LYS A 230 -3.27 -12.19 -12.48
N HIS A 231 -2.30 -13.02 -12.89
CA HIS A 231 -2.52 -14.43 -13.19
C HIS A 231 -2.31 -15.32 -11.96
N ALA A 232 -1.68 -14.80 -10.89
CA ALA A 232 -1.41 -15.54 -9.67
C ALA A 232 -2.66 -16.26 -9.13
N SER A 233 -3.80 -15.57 -9.04
CA SER A 233 -5.05 -16.19 -8.52
C SER A 233 -5.59 -17.30 -9.42
N ALA A 234 -5.44 -17.17 -10.75
CA ALA A 234 -5.88 -18.19 -11.69
C ALA A 234 -5.01 -19.45 -11.57
N VAL A 235 -3.68 -19.28 -11.59
CA VAL A 235 -2.72 -20.37 -11.40
C VAL A 235 -2.88 -21.04 -10.03
N GLN A 236 -3.14 -20.25 -8.98
CA GLN A 236 -3.36 -20.76 -7.63
C GLN A 236 -4.60 -21.68 -7.56
N LYS A 237 -5.70 -21.30 -8.22
CA LYS A 237 -6.91 -22.12 -8.32
C LYS A 237 -6.67 -23.37 -9.15
N GLU A 238 -5.94 -23.25 -10.25
CA GLU A 238 -5.59 -24.39 -11.09
C GLU A 238 -4.73 -25.41 -10.31
N LEU A 239 -3.70 -24.95 -9.60
CA LEU A 239 -2.85 -25.79 -8.75
C LEU A 239 -3.66 -26.47 -7.64
N ALA A 240 -4.56 -25.74 -6.99
CA ALA A 240 -5.46 -26.31 -5.98
C ALA A 240 -6.39 -27.38 -6.58
N SER A 241 -6.93 -27.15 -7.79
CA SER A 241 -7.78 -28.12 -8.48
C SER A 241 -7.05 -29.42 -8.87
N LYS A 242 -5.73 -29.34 -9.08
CA LYS A 242 -4.85 -30.48 -9.32
C LYS A 242 -4.39 -31.18 -8.03
N GLY A 243 -4.91 -30.76 -6.87
CA GLY A 243 -4.66 -31.37 -5.57
C GLY A 243 -3.38 -30.91 -4.88
N PHE A 244 -2.73 -29.84 -5.33
CA PHE A 244 -1.56 -29.29 -4.64
C PHE A 244 -1.98 -28.53 -3.38
N GLY A 245 -1.17 -28.63 -2.33
CA GLY A 245 -1.34 -27.87 -1.09
C GLY A 245 -0.92 -26.42 -1.29
N VAL A 246 -1.82 -25.61 -1.86
CA VAL A 246 -1.49 -24.22 -2.15
C VAL A 246 -1.71 -23.34 -0.93
N THR A 247 -0.62 -22.82 -0.37
CA THR A 247 -0.67 -21.64 0.49
C THR A 247 -0.55 -20.43 -0.43
N GLY A 248 -1.61 -19.62 -0.51
CA GLY A 248 -1.37 -18.24 -0.93
C GLY A 248 -0.34 -17.67 0.04
N ALA A 249 0.70 -16.98 -0.45
CA ALA A 249 1.71 -16.37 0.40
C ALA A 249 1.00 -15.81 1.63
N ALA A 250 1.30 -16.34 2.82
CA ALA A 250 0.42 -16.20 3.98
C ALA A 250 0.21 -14.73 4.43
N GLY A 251 0.93 -13.77 3.85
CA GLY A 251 0.65 -12.34 3.97
C GLY A 251 -0.47 -11.82 3.06
N GLN A 252 -0.93 -12.54 2.04
CA GLN A 252 -1.92 -12.07 1.06
C GLN A 252 -3.32 -11.93 1.67
N GLN A 253 -3.72 -12.82 2.58
CA GLN A 253 -5.09 -12.83 3.13
C GLN A 253 -5.29 -11.74 4.18
N ASP A 254 -4.31 -11.52 5.05
CA ASP A 254 -4.33 -10.44 6.04
C ASP A 254 -4.16 -9.06 5.37
N THR A 255 -3.30 -8.98 4.34
CA THR A 255 -3.04 -7.70 3.68
C THR A 255 -4.13 -7.29 2.68
N MET A 256 -4.76 -8.25 1.99
CA MET A 256 -5.99 -7.96 1.23
C MET A 256 -7.14 -7.53 2.13
N GLY A 257 -7.23 -8.08 3.36
CA GLY A 257 -8.20 -7.64 4.36
C GLY A 257 -7.97 -6.18 4.79
N ILE A 258 -6.71 -5.81 5.06
CA ILE A 258 -6.34 -4.43 5.41
C ILE A 258 -6.60 -3.48 4.25
N LEU A 259 -6.21 -3.85 3.02
CA LEU A 259 -6.41 -3.02 1.83
C LEU A 259 -7.90 -2.84 1.52
N ALA A 260 -8.70 -3.91 1.60
CA ALA A 260 -10.15 -3.84 1.46
C ALA A 260 -10.78 -2.96 2.54
N THR A 261 -10.27 -3.01 3.77
CA THR A 261 -10.72 -2.14 4.87
C THR A 261 -10.37 -0.68 4.60
N LEU A 262 -9.15 -0.37 4.15
CA LEU A 262 -8.73 0.99 3.76
C LEU A 262 -9.55 1.54 2.60
N MET A 263 -9.80 0.73 1.57
CA MET A 263 -10.65 1.11 0.44
C MET A 263 -12.11 1.34 0.89
N ASN A 264 -12.62 0.52 1.80
CA ASN A 264 -13.94 0.72 2.39
C ASN A 264 -14.00 2.03 3.18
N ILE A 265 -12.99 2.33 4.01
CA ILE A 265 -12.89 3.61 4.72
C ILE A 265 -12.93 4.79 3.75
N GLY A 266 -12.12 4.74 2.67
CA GLY A 266 -12.12 5.78 1.64
C GLY A 266 -13.49 5.96 0.97
N ARG A 267 -14.24 4.87 0.75
CA ARG A 267 -15.59 4.92 0.18
C ARG A 267 -16.60 5.65 1.08
N PHE A 268 -16.43 5.61 2.40
CA PHE A 268 -17.31 6.32 3.35
C PHE A 268 -17.04 7.83 3.42
N VAL A 269 -15.90 8.33 2.93
CA VAL A 269 -15.58 9.77 2.95
C VAL A 269 -16.54 10.57 2.08
N PHE A 270 -16.82 10.08 0.87
CA PHE A 270 -17.69 10.76 -0.10
C PHE A 270 -19.10 11.06 0.42
N PRO A 271 -19.86 10.09 0.99
CA PRO A 271 -21.18 10.39 1.54
C PRO A 271 -21.11 11.31 2.77
N VAL A 272 -20.05 11.26 3.58
CA VAL A 272 -19.86 12.18 4.71
C VAL A 272 -19.69 13.61 4.21
N VAL A 273 -18.81 13.84 3.23
CA VAL A 273 -18.64 15.15 2.58
C VAL A 273 -19.96 15.65 1.99
N LEU A 274 -20.71 14.77 1.31
CA LEU A 274 -22.00 15.12 0.72
C LEU A 274 -23.01 15.59 1.78
N ILE A 275 -23.16 14.84 2.88
CA ILE A 275 -24.08 15.17 3.98
C ILE A 275 -23.67 16.49 4.63
N CYS A 276 -22.38 16.65 4.97
CA CYS A 276 -21.87 17.90 5.52
C CYS A 276 -22.11 19.09 4.58
N SER A 277 -21.93 18.88 3.27
CA SER A 277 -22.15 19.92 2.25
C SER A 277 -23.63 20.29 2.09
N LEU A 278 -24.54 19.32 2.19
CA LEU A 278 -25.99 19.54 2.22
C LEU A 278 -26.41 20.37 3.43
N VAL A 279 -25.97 19.97 4.61
CA VAL A 279 -26.23 20.67 5.88
C VAL A 279 -25.68 22.09 5.82
N PHE A 280 -24.46 22.25 5.29
CA PHE A 280 -23.83 23.54 5.08
C PHE A 280 -24.65 24.45 4.15
N GLY A 281 -25.08 23.93 3.00
CA GLY A 281 -25.93 24.68 2.06
C GLY A 281 -27.24 25.15 2.67
N ALA A 282 -27.86 24.31 3.51
CA ALA A 282 -29.07 24.65 4.23
C ALA A 282 -28.83 25.75 5.28
N PHE A 283 -27.79 25.65 6.09
CA PHE A 283 -27.46 26.67 7.09
C PHE A 283 -27.09 28.01 6.45
N LEU A 284 -26.24 27.97 5.42
CA LEU A 284 -25.82 29.15 4.69
C LEU A 284 -27.03 29.89 4.14
N SER A 285 -27.98 29.14 3.59
CA SER A 285 -29.23 29.67 3.06
C SER A 285 -30.07 30.40 4.09
N VAL A 286 -30.25 29.81 5.28
CA VAL A 286 -31.03 30.41 6.37
C VAL A 286 -30.39 31.72 6.85
N ILE A 287 -29.06 31.72 7.01
CA ILE A 287 -28.31 32.87 7.48
C ILE A 287 -28.35 33.99 6.44
N TRP A 288 -28.14 33.65 5.17
CA TRP A 288 -28.18 34.59 4.06
C TRP A 288 -29.53 35.30 3.97
N MET A 289 -30.64 34.54 4.09
CA MET A 289 -31.98 35.11 4.15
C MET A 289 -32.10 36.12 5.28
N LYS A 290 -31.77 35.71 6.51
CA LYS A 290 -31.92 36.56 7.70
C LYS A 290 -31.16 37.88 7.55
N GLN A 291 -29.94 37.85 7.01
CA GLN A 291 -29.11 39.03 6.85
C GLN A 291 -29.59 39.97 5.74
N ARG A 292 -30.29 39.45 4.72
CA ARG A 292 -30.62 40.20 3.49
C ARG A 292 -32.11 40.39 3.21
N LYS A 293 -33.00 40.04 4.13
CA LYS A 293 -34.46 40.19 3.95
C LYS A 293 -34.86 41.59 3.47
N ARG A 294 -34.37 42.64 4.15
CA ARG A 294 -34.67 44.04 3.81
C ARG A 294 -34.19 44.41 2.40
N SER A 295 -32.99 43.96 2.05
CA SER A 295 -32.40 44.21 0.72
C SER A 295 -33.15 43.47 -0.39
N LEU A 296 -33.62 42.25 -0.13
CA LEU A 296 -34.48 41.49 -1.05
C LEU A 296 -35.83 42.15 -1.27
N ALA A 297 -36.45 42.70 -0.21
CA ALA A 297 -37.69 43.45 -0.32
C ALA A 297 -37.52 44.68 -1.23
N LEU A 298 -36.46 45.46 -1.01
CA LEU A 298 -36.13 46.62 -1.85
C LEU A 298 -35.89 46.24 -3.32
N LEU A 299 -35.13 45.17 -3.57
CA LEU A 299 -34.88 44.69 -4.94
C LEU A 299 -36.17 44.23 -5.62
N ARG A 300 -37.10 43.58 -4.88
CA ARG A 300 -38.43 43.25 -5.41
C ARG A 300 -39.24 44.51 -5.74
N CYS A 301 -39.23 45.54 -4.89
CA CYS A 301 -39.88 46.83 -5.18
C CYS A 301 -39.30 47.52 -6.43
N LEU A 302 -38.01 47.33 -6.70
CA LEU A 302 -37.33 47.81 -7.91
C LEU A 302 -37.60 46.95 -9.17
N GLY A 303 -38.47 45.94 -9.07
CA GLY A 303 -38.90 45.12 -10.20
C GLY A 303 -38.07 43.86 -10.46
N TYR A 304 -37.18 43.45 -9.54
CA TYR A 304 -36.49 42.16 -9.68
C TYR A 304 -37.46 40.98 -9.50
N THR A 305 -37.39 40.02 -10.42
CA THR A 305 -38.23 38.81 -10.34
C THR A 305 -37.71 37.84 -9.29
N ALA A 306 -38.60 36.98 -8.78
CA ALA A 306 -38.23 35.98 -7.78
C ALA A 306 -37.12 35.03 -8.26
N GLY A 307 -37.16 34.64 -9.54
CA GLY A 307 -36.12 33.82 -10.17
C GLY A 307 -34.77 34.53 -10.33
N GLN A 308 -34.76 35.86 -10.47
CA GLN A 308 -33.51 36.63 -10.50
C GLN A 308 -32.87 36.71 -9.12
N LEU A 309 -33.67 36.82 -8.06
CA LEU A 309 -33.20 36.83 -6.67
C LEU A 309 -32.72 35.46 -6.22
N SER A 310 -33.37 34.38 -6.64
CA SER A 310 -32.89 33.02 -6.37
C SER A 310 -31.58 32.72 -7.12
N ALA A 311 -31.47 33.13 -8.39
CA ALA A 311 -30.22 33.02 -9.14
C ALA A 311 -29.09 33.83 -8.50
N LEU A 312 -29.37 35.03 -7.97
CA LEU A 312 -28.40 35.84 -7.23
C LEU A 312 -27.85 35.08 -6.02
N ALA A 313 -28.74 34.49 -5.21
CA ALA A 313 -28.37 33.72 -4.03
C ALA A 313 -27.53 32.49 -4.41
N LEU A 314 -27.95 31.75 -5.44
CA LEU A 314 -27.26 30.53 -5.85
C LEU A 314 -25.85 30.80 -6.37
N VAL A 315 -25.66 31.88 -7.14
CA VAL A 315 -24.32 32.26 -7.62
C VAL A 315 -23.40 32.65 -6.44
N GLN A 316 -23.93 33.30 -5.41
CA GLN A 316 -23.15 33.62 -4.22
C GLN A 316 -22.74 32.37 -3.43
N VAL A 317 -23.65 31.38 -3.32
CA VAL A 317 -23.33 30.09 -2.72
C VAL A 317 -22.22 29.39 -3.49
N ILE A 318 -22.31 29.36 -4.82
CA ILE A 318 -21.26 28.77 -5.68
C ILE A 318 -19.90 29.43 -5.45
N GLN A 319 -19.84 30.77 -5.33
CA GLN A 319 -18.59 31.46 -5.04
C GLN A 319 -17.98 31.08 -3.69
N MET A 320 -18.82 30.88 -2.66
CA MET A 320 -18.37 30.44 -1.35
C MET A 320 -17.85 29.00 -1.38
N VAL A 321 -18.58 28.10 -2.05
CA VAL A 321 -18.16 26.69 -2.24
C VAL A 321 -16.80 26.63 -2.92
N ILE A 322 -16.61 27.37 -4.01
CA ILE A 322 -15.33 27.38 -4.74
C ILE A 322 -14.21 27.86 -3.82
N ALA A 323 -14.44 28.95 -3.06
CA ALA A 323 -13.44 29.47 -2.13
C ALA A 323 -13.11 28.48 -1.01
N SER A 324 -14.13 27.85 -0.40
CA SER A 324 -13.98 26.84 0.65
C SER A 324 -13.28 25.59 0.14
N GLY A 325 -13.65 25.11 -1.05
CA GLY A 325 -13.09 23.91 -1.66
C GLY A 325 -11.61 24.07 -1.99
N ILE A 326 -11.24 25.19 -2.63
CA ILE A 326 -9.83 25.50 -2.92
C ILE A 326 -9.02 25.61 -1.62
N ALA A 327 -9.52 26.38 -0.64
CA ALA A 327 -8.84 26.52 0.64
C ALA A 327 -8.71 25.18 1.38
N GLY A 328 -9.76 24.36 1.37
CA GLY A 328 -9.78 23.04 2.00
C GLY A 328 -8.78 22.10 1.37
N ILE A 329 -8.71 22.02 0.04
CA ILE A 329 -7.74 21.17 -0.66
C ILE A 329 -6.30 21.61 -0.34
N ILE A 330 -6.00 22.91 -0.37
CA ILE A 330 -4.65 23.42 -0.04
C ILE A 330 -4.26 23.01 1.39
N VAL A 331 -5.17 23.22 2.35
CA VAL A 331 -4.94 22.82 3.75
C VAL A 331 -4.78 21.31 3.87
N GLY A 332 -5.62 20.53 3.19
CA GLY A 332 -5.59 19.07 3.20
C GLY A 332 -4.27 18.51 2.67
N VAL A 333 -3.76 19.05 1.55
CA VAL A 333 -2.44 18.72 1.01
C VAL A 333 -1.34 19.04 2.02
N CYS A 334 -1.32 20.26 2.56
CA CYS A 334 -0.30 20.66 3.54
C CYS A 334 -0.29 19.76 4.77
N VAL A 335 -1.47 19.44 5.31
CA VAL A 335 -1.59 18.55 6.48
C VAL A 335 -1.16 17.13 6.13
N ASN A 336 -1.50 16.62 4.95
CA ASN A 336 -1.08 15.29 4.51
C ASN A 336 0.44 15.18 4.43
N LEU A 337 1.10 16.16 3.81
CA LEU A 337 2.56 16.21 3.72
C LEU A 337 3.22 16.22 5.11
N LEU A 338 2.71 17.03 6.04
CA LEU A 338 3.23 17.10 7.41
C LEU A 338 3.01 15.79 8.17
N LEU A 339 1.83 15.18 8.03
CA LEU A 339 1.47 13.94 8.70
C LEU A 339 2.32 12.78 8.20
N THR A 340 2.47 12.63 6.88
CA THR A 340 3.32 11.58 6.29
C THR A 340 4.78 11.71 6.73
N ASN A 341 5.33 12.93 6.71
CA ASN A 341 6.69 13.18 7.18
C ASN A 341 6.86 12.85 8.68
N PHE A 342 5.88 13.22 9.51
CA PHE A 342 5.90 12.92 10.93
C PHE A 342 5.84 11.40 11.21
N ILE A 343 5.02 10.67 10.46
CA ILE A 343 4.92 9.21 10.57
C ILE A 343 6.24 8.55 10.16
N ASN A 344 6.80 8.95 9.01
CA ASN A 344 8.04 8.37 8.47
C ASN A 344 9.26 8.66 9.35
N THR A 345 9.33 9.84 9.99
CA THR A 345 10.48 10.22 10.84
C THR A 345 10.52 9.45 12.16
N ASN A 346 9.36 9.11 12.71
CA ASN A 346 9.23 8.44 14.01
C ASN A 346 9.04 6.93 13.92
N ASP A 347 9.12 6.36 12.71
CA ASP A 347 8.92 4.94 12.39
C ASP A 347 7.68 4.31 13.07
N LEU A 348 6.60 5.09 13.17
CA LEU A 348 5.43 4.70 13.97
C LEU A 348 4.65 3.50 13.40
N LEU A 349 4.83 3.21 12.11
CA LEU A 349 4.13 2.14 11.42
C LEU A 349 5.01 0.91 11.16
N ASN A 350 6.32 0.96 11.42
CA ASN A 350 7.31 -0.14 11.41
C ASN A 350 7.31 -1.11 10.20
N LEU A 351 6.46 -0.89 9.20
CA LEU A 351 6.10 -1.86 8.16
C LEU A 351 5.84 -1.22 6.78
N VAL A 352 5.59 0.09 6.70
CA VAL A 352 5.28 0.77 5.43
C VAL A 352 5.82 2.21 5.46
N SER A 353 6.80 2.51 4.61
CA SER A 353 7.14 3.88 4.25
C SER A 353 5.98 4.46 3.45
N LEU A 354 5.26 5.42 4.01
CA LEU A 354 4.13 6.04 3.32
C LEU A 354 4.65 7.02 2.28
N ASP A 355 4.21 6.88 1.05
CA ASP A 355 4.47 7.85 0.00
C ASP A 355 3.48 9.01 0.18
N ALA A 356 4.02 10.22 0.31
CA ALA A 356 3.18 11.39 0.56
C ALA A 356 2.41 11.73 -0.72
N MET A 357 1.08 11.62 -0.71
CA MET A 357 0.28 12.10 -1.82
C MET A 357 0.35 13.63 -1.88
N VAL A 358 1.12 14.16 -2.82
CA VAL A 358 1.34 15.61 -2.97
C VAL A 358 0.09 16.30 -3.50
N PHE A 359 -0.50 15.81 -4.58
CA PHE A 359 -1.76 16.33 -5.13
C PHE A 359 -2.31 15.36 -6.18
N ASP A 360 -3.55 14.92 -6.00
CA ASP A 360 -4.29 14.19 -7.03
C ASP A 360 -5.36 15.14 -7.63
N PRO A 361 -5.21 15.55 -8.91
CA PRO A 361 -6.18 16.42 -9.59
C PRO A 361 -7.56 15.79 -9.74
N LEU A 362 -7.64 14.47 -9.94
CA LEU A 362 -8.91 13.79 -10.15
C LEU A 362 -9.70 13.76 -8.83
N LEU A 363 -9.05 13.37 -7.74
CA LEU A 363 -9.67 13.39 -6.41
C LEU A 363 -10.11 14.80 -6.00
N ALA A 364 -9.28 15.81 -6.30
CA ALA A 364 -9.62 17.20 -6.01
C ALA A 364 -10.89 17.63 -6.77
N LEU A 365 -11.01 17.24 -8.04
CA LEU A 365 -12.18 17.52 -8.86
C LEU A 365 -13.44 16.80 -8.35
N GLU A 366 -13.31 15.52 -7.96
CA GLU A 366 -14.41 14.76 -7.36
C GLU A 366 -14.93 15.40 -6.07
N MET A 367 -14.01 15.78 -5.17
CA MET A 367 -14.36 16.44 -3.91
C MET A 367 -15.03 17.79 -4.15
N LEU A 368 -14.49 18.61 -5.04
CA LEU A 368 -15.12 19.88 -5.44
C LEU A 368 -16.50 19.67 -6.06
N GLY A 369 -16.66 18.63 -6.89
CA GLY A 369 -17.93 18.25 -7.49
C GLY A 369 -18.96 17.88 -6.45
N ILE A 370 -18.62 17.00 -5.51
CA ILE A 370 -19.51 16.54 -4.45
C ILE A 370 -19.88 17.68 -3.50
N THR A 371 -18.91 18.48 -3.07
CA THR A 371 -19.18 19.65 -2.23
C THR A 371 -20.07 20.65 -2.95
N GLY A 372 -19.81 20.93 -4.22
CA GLY A 372 -20.62 21.83 -5.03
C GLY A 372 -22.05 21.35 -5.21
N VAL A 373 -22.24 20.10 -5.62
CA VAL A 373 -23.57 19.50 -5.77
C VAL A 373 -24.30 19.48 -4.43
N GLY A 374 -23.64 19.00 -3.36
CA GLY A 374 -24.21 18.92 -2.02
C GLY A 374 -24.67 20.28 -1.50
N THR A 375 -23.82 21.31 -1.59
CA THR A 375 -24.19 22.65 -1.12
C THR A 375 -25.28 23.30 -1.97
N ILE A 376 -25.26 23.10 -3.30
CA ILE A 376 -26.33 23.59 -4.18
C ILE A 376 -27.66 22.92 -3.83
N LEU A 377 -27.68 21.59 -3.67
CA LEU A 377 -28.87 20.84 -3.28
C LEU A 377 -29.38 21.28 -1.90
N GLY A 378 -28.49 21.46 -0.94
CA GLY A 378 -28.82 21.97 0.40
C GLY A 378 -29.37 23.39 0.37
N ALA A 379 -28.98 24.19 -0.62
CA ALA A 379 -29.48 25.54 -0.85
C ALA A 379 -30.74 25.60 -1.73
N LEU A 380 -31.26 24.49 -2.27
CA LEU A 380 -32.50 24.51 -3.07
C LEU A 380 -33.74 24.97 -2.29
N PRO A 381 -33.96 24.55 -1.03
CA PRO A 381 -35.12 25.01 -0.24
C PRO A 381 -35.19 26.54 -0.13
N LEU A 382 -34.03 27.21 -0.13
CA LEU A 382 -33.94 28.67 -0.18
C LEU A 382 -34.54 29.24 -1.45
N SER A 383 -34.10 28.73 -2.60
CA SER A 383 -34.54 29.18 -3.92
C SER A 383 -36.06 29.05 -4.04
N MET A 384 -36.60 27.93 -3.55
CA MET A 384 -38.04 27.70 -3.51
C MET A 384 -38.77 28.65 -2.55
N THR A 385 -38.20 28.91 -1.38
CA THR A 385 -38.78 29.83 -0.40
C THR A 385 -38.83 31.24 -0.97
N ILE A 386 -37.72 31.77 -1.50
CA ILE A 386 -37.64 33.08 -2.16
C ILE A 386 -38.63 33.18 -3.32
N ALA A 387 -38.74 32.11 -4.13
CA ALA A 387 -39.68 32.04 -5.25
C ALA A 387 -41.14 32.21 -4.80
N ARG A 388 -41.49 31.68 -3.62
CA ARG A 388 -42.87 31.65 -3.10
C ARG A 388 -43.23 32.80 -2.16
N THR A 389 -42.28 33.43 -1.47
CA THR A 389 -42.59 34.52 -0.52
C THR A 389 -43.10 35.74 -1.27
N GLN A 390 -44.21 36.33 -0.82
CA GLN A 390 -44.78 37.54 -1.41
C GLN A 390 -44.04 38.81 -0.92
N PRO A 391 -44.08 39.93 -1.67
CA PRO A 391 -43.32 41.14 -1.35
C PRO A 391 -43.75 41.80 -0.03
N ASP A 392 -45.02 41.72 0.30
CA ASP A 392 -45.66 42.25 1.51
C ASP A 392 -45.22 41.51 2.79
N GLU A 393 -45.08 40.18 2.71
CA GLU A 393 -44.53 39.36 3.81
C GLU A 393 -43.08 39.72 4.17
N LEU A 394 -42.28 40.12 3.17
CA LEU A 394 -40.87 40.49 3.37
C LEU A 394 -40.69 41.86 4.04
N LEU A 395 -41.72 42.72 4.02
CA LEU A 395 -41.70 44.05 4.64
C LEU A 395 -42.30 44.05 6.06
N ARG A 396 -43.13 43.06 6.40
CA ARG A 396 -43.82 42.96 7.70
C ARG A 396 -42.97 42.40 8.85
N LYS A 397 -41.78 41.83 8.58
CA LYS A 397 -40.87 41.21 9.56
C LYS A 397 -39.44 41.66 9.29
#